data_AF-A0A966V8L4-F1
#
_entry.id   AF-A0A966V8L4-F1
#
_cell.length_a   1.000
_cell.length_b   1.000
_cell.length_c   1.000
_cell.angle_alpha   90.00
_cell.angle_beta   90.00
_cell.angle_gamma   90.00
#
_symmetry.space_group_name_H-M   'P 1'
#
loop_
_entity.id
_entity.type
_entity.pdbx_description
1 polymer ?
#
loop_
_entity_poly.entity_id
_entity_poly.type
_entity_poly.pdbx_seq_one_letter_code
_entity_poly.pdbx_strand_id
1 'polypeptide(L)'
;KIFDKLNAAMHPEFEDEKPLNPFDLWEGANFKLKIRKVEGYQNYDKSEFDTSGSLLADDDALESVWNKEHPLQPFLARSEFKTYDQLKARFYKVLGLDGSTPKPTTTAEDEEASAPSHKSRAAVAAAALTTATDVGEDDEDSMSFFQKLANE
;
A
#
# COMPACT_ATOMS: atom_id res chain seq x y z
N LYS A 1 2.87 -5.91 3.80
CA LYS A 1 4.01 -5.74 4.75
C LYS A 1 4.38 -7.05 5.45
N ILE A 2 3.51 -7.64 6.28
CA ILE A 2 3.80 -8.97 6.87
C ILE A 2 3.66 -10.08 5.82
N PHE A 3 2.62 -10.02 4.98
CA PHE A 3 2.46 -10.93 3.85
C PHE A 3 3.69 -10.94 2.93
N ASP A 4 4.22 -9.76 2.57
CA ASP A 4 5.43 -9.66 1.76
C ASP A 4 6.64 -10.34 2.41
N LYS A 5 6.79 -10.26 3.74
CA LYS A 5 7.85 -10.97 4.48
C LYS A 5 7.64 -12.49 4.45
N LEU A 6 6.41 -12.97 4.59
CA LEU A 6 6.09 -14.40 4.44
C LEU A 6 6.42 -14.89 3.02
N ASN A 7 6.03 -14.12 2.01
CA ASN A 7 6.26 -14.48 0.61
C ASN A 7 7.76 -14.49 0.26
N ALA A 8 8.52 -13.50 0.73
CA ALA A 8 9.98 -13.46 0.54
C ALA A 8 10.69 -14.64 1.23
N ALA A 9 10.21 -15.08 2.40
CA ALA A 9 10.76 -16.26 3.07
C ALA A 9 10.50 -17.56 2.28
N MET A 10 9.31 -17.70 1.68
CA MET A 10 8.94 -18.87 0.87
C MET A 10 9.55 -18.84 -0.54
N HIS A 11 9.81 -17.64 -1.07
CA HIS A 11 10.34 -17.39 -2.40
C HIS A 11 11.52 -16.41 -2.34
N PRO A 12 12.69 -16.87 -1.85
CA PRO A 12 13.87 -16.03 -1.78
C PRO A 12 14.30 -15.53 -3.15
N GLU A 13 14.85 -14.31 -3.19
CA GLU A 13 15.27 -13.64 -4.43
C GLU A 13 16.67 -14.09 -4.91
N PHE A 14 17.46 -14.70 -4.02
CA PHE A 14 18.84 -15.09 -4.28
C PHE A 14 19.03 -16.61 -4.09
N GLU A 15 19.89 -17.23 -4.90
CA GLU A 15 20.10 -18.69 -4.94
C GLU A 15 20.79 -19.25 -3.68
N ASP A 16 21.47 -18.40 -2.90
CA ASP A 16 22.14 -18.76 -1.66
C ASP A 16 21.20 -18.77 -0.45
N GLU A 17 20.00 -18.21 -0.59
CA GLU A 17 18.96 -18.22 0.44
C GLU A 17 18.08 -19.47 0.32
N LYS A 18 17.87 -20.17 1.43
CA LYS A 18 17.04 -21.37 1.48
C LYS A 18 15.57 -20.97 1.62
N PRO A 19 14.67 -21.48 0.75
CA PRO A 19 13.24 -21.32 0.95
C PRO A 19 12.83 -21.86 2.31
N LEU A 20 12.07 -21.06 3.05
CA LEU A 20 11.57 -21.39 4.38
C LEU A 20 10.05 -21.34 4.33
N ASN A 21 9.41 -22.46 4.64
CA ASN A 21 7.96 -22.49 4.85
C ASN A 21 7.65 -22.13 6.31
N PRO A 22 7.18 -20.90 6.61
CA PRO A 22 6.95 -20.46 7.97
C PRO A 22 5.78 -21.18 8.66
N PHE A 23 4.97 -21.93 7.91
CA PHE A 23 3.82 -22.69 8.43
C PHE A 23 4.15 -24.17 8.67
N ASP A 24 5.37 -24.60 8.39
CA ASP A 24 5.81 -25.96 8.71
C ASP A 24 6.00 -26.11 10.23
N LEU A 25 5.37 -27.13 10.82
CA LEU A 25 5.42 -27.36 12.27
C LEU A 25 6.79 -27.88 12.75
N TRP A 26 7.61 -28.46 11.87
CA TRP A 26 8.92 -29.06 12.19
C TRP A 26 10.10 -28.25 11.66
N GLU A 27 9.98 -27.71 10.44
CA GLU A 27 11.06 -26.96 9.77
C GLU A 27 10.74 -25.48 9.55
N GLY A 28 9.66 -24.97 10.17
CA GLY A 28 9.26 -23.57 10.06
C GLY A 28 10.10 -22.63 10.91
N ALA A 29 9.59 -21.41 11.13
CA ALA A 29 10.26 -20.43 11.99
C ALA A 29 9.26 -19.49 12.66
N ASN A 30 9.55 -19.15 13.91
CA ASN A 30 8.76 -18.19 14.67
C ASN A 30 8.89 -16.78 14.08
N PHE A 31 7.77 -16.07 13.93
CA PHE A 31 7.77 -14.68 13.46
C PHE A 31 7.74 -13.69 14.63
N LYS A 32 8.82 -12.93 14.81
CA LYS A 32 8.94 -11.88 15.83
C LYS A 32 8.23 -10.62 15.34
N LEU A 33 6.99 -10.42 15.78
CA LEU A 33 6.20 -9.23 15.43
C LEU A 33 6.63 -8.00 16.25
N LYS A 34 7.23 -7.01 15.59
CA LYS A 34 7.69 -5.76 16.21
C LYS A 34 6.89 -4.58 15.69
N ILE A 35 6.14 -3.92 16.57
CA ILE A 35 5.30 -2.77 16.25
C ILE A 35 6.02 -1.47 16.64
N ARG A 36 6.13 -0.54 15.70
CA ARG A 36 6.56 0.84 15.98
C ARG A 36 5.58 1.83 15.38
N LYS A 37 5.49 3.04 15.94
CA LYS A 37 4.81 4.16 15.29
C LYS A 37 5.82 4.95 14.46
N VAL A 38 5.56 5.11 13.18
CA VAL A 38 6.34 5.98 12.27
C VAL A 38 5.34 6.91 11.60
N GLU A 39 5.56 8.22 11.74
CA GLU A 39 4.68 9.25 11.15
C GLU A 39 3.19 9.08 11.51
N GLY A 40 2.91 8.57 12.72
CA GLY A 40 1.55 8.35 13.20
C GLY A 40 0.93 6.99 12.82
N TYR A 41 1.54 6.21 11.93
CA TYR A 41 1.05 4.90 11.49
C TYR A 41 1.78 3.75 12.18
N GLN A 42 1.10 2.61 12.32
CA GLN A 42 1.71 1.37 12.77
C GLN A 42 2.62 0.80 11.68
N ASN A 43 3.84 0.41 12.05
CA ASN A 43 4.82 -0.11 11.13
C ASN A 43 5.43 -1.42 11.64
N TYR A 44 5.59 -2.37 10.72
CA TYR A 44 6.02 -3.75 11.01
C TYR A 44 7.36 -4.14 10.37
N ASP A 45 8.06 -3.24 9.70
CA ASP A 45 9.27 -3.59 8.92
C ASP A 45 10.39 -4.21 9.75
N LYS A 46 10.47 -3.91 11.05
CA LYS A 46 11.45 -4.49 11.97
C LYS A 46 11.09 -5.91 12.44
N SER A 47 9.93 -6.43 12.03
CA SER A 47 9.54 -7.82 12.30
C SER A 47 10.38 -8.77 11.45
N GLU A 48 10.77 -9.91 12.00
CA GLU A 48 11.70 -10.85 11.36
C GLU A 48 11.38 -12.29 11.76
N PHE A 49 11.82 -13.25 10.96
CA PHE A 49 11.79 -14.67 11.35
C PHE A 49 12.95 -14.97 12.29
N ASP A 50 12.68 -15.84 13.25
CA ASP A 50 13.73 -16.44 14.07
C ASP A 50 14.48 -17.53 13.29
N THR A 51 15.45 -18.17 13.94
CA THR A 51 16.07 -19.38 13.39
C THR A 51 15.03 -20.46 13.12
N SER A 52 15.20 -21.19 12.01
CA SER A 52 14.32 -22.30 11.67
C SER A 52 14.40 -23.42 12.71
N GLY A 53 13.26 -24.05 12.96
CA GLY A 53 13.13 -25.13 13.92
C GLY A 53 11.69 -25.49 14.21
N SER A 54 11.52 -26.62 14.90
CA SER A 54 10.21 -27.14 15.25
C SER A 54 9.47 -26.19 16.20
N LEU A 55 8.16 -26.04 16.00
CA LEU A 55 7.31 -25.23 16.86
C LEU A 55 7.32 -25.75 18.30
N LEU A 56 7.31 -27.08 18.47
CA LEU A 56 7.37 -27.79 19.75
C LEU A 56 8.28 -29.01 19.62
N ALA A 57 8.81 -29.50 20.74
CA ALA A 57 9.69 -30.67 20.77
C ALA A 57 8.94 -32.03 20.78
N ASP A 58 7.62 -32.01 20.99
CA ASP A 58 6.79 -33.18 21.20
C ASP A 58 5.68 -33.26 20.13
N ASP A 59 5.58 -34.39 19.43
CA ASP A 59 4.67 -34.58 18.31
C ASP A 59 3.20 -34.59 18.77
N ASP A 60 2.89 -35.13 19.95
CA ASP A 60 1.53 -35.13 20.51
C ASP A 60 1.04 -33.69 20.75
N ALA A 61 1.95 -32.81 21.17
CA ALA A 61 1.65 -31.39 21.35
C ALA A 61 1.45 -30.66 20.01
N LEU A 62 2.19 -31.03 18.96
CA LEU A 62 1.98 -30.53 17.60
C LEU A 62 0.62 -30.96 17.04
N GLU A 63 0.22 -32.21 17.23
CA GLU A 63 -1.10 -32.70 16.82
C GLU A 63 -2.24 -31.93 17.53
N SER A 64 -2.05 -31.61 18.82
CA SER A 64 -3.02 -30.77 19.55
C SER A 64 -3.16 -29.36 18.96
N VAL A 65 -2.07 -28.77 18.43
CA VAL A 65 -2.10 -27.46 17.77
C VAL A 65 -2.79 -27.57 16.40
N TRP A 66 -2.41 -28.57 15.60
CA TRP A 66 -3.02 -28.85 14.30
C TRP A 66 -4.54 -29.00 14.40
N ASN A 67 -5.02 -29.72 15.40
CA ASN A 67 -6.45 -29.92 15.63
C ASN A 67 -7.22 -28.66 16.09
N LYS A 68 -6.52 -27.60 16.51
CA LYS A 68 -7.13 -26.31 16.88
C LYS A 68 -7.26 -25.35 15.70
N GLU A 69 -6.68 -25.69 14.54
CA GLU A 69 -6.76 -24.85 13.36
C GLU A 69 -8.20 -24.76 12.83
N HIS A 70 -8.53 -23.60 12.24
CA HIS A 70 -9.84 -23.35 11.66
C HIS A 70 -9.73 -23.19 10.15
N PRO A 71 -10.70 -23.70 9.37
CA PRO A 71 -10.68 -23.53 7.93
C PRO A 71 -10.82 -22.05 7.58
N LEU A 72 -9.95 -21.56 6.68
CA LEU A 72 -9.97 -20.17 6.20
C LEU A 72 -10.86 -20.00 4.95
N GLN A 73 -11.21 -21.08 4.26
CA GLN A 73 -12.10 -21.04 3.09
C GLN A 73 -13.46 -20.36 3.32
N PRO A 74 -14.11 -20.46 4.51
CA PRO A 74 -15.36 -19.74 4.78
C PRO A 74 -15.27 -18.22 4.57
N PHE A 75 -14.10 -17.61 4.78
CA PHE A 75 -13.93 -16.16 4.52
C PHE A 75 -13.99 -15.80 3.02
N LEU A 76 -13.81 -16.79 2.14
CA LEU A 76 -13.94 -16.66 0.68
C LEU A 76 -15.29 -17.17 0.16
N ALA A 77 -16.20 -17.59 1.05
CA ALA A 77 -17.50 -18.08 0.65
C ALA A 77 -18.32 -16.97 -0.01
N ARG A 78 -19.09 -17.31 -1.04
CA ARG A 78 -19.93 -16.34 -1.78
C ARG A 78 -20.92 -15.61 -0.86
N SER A 79 -21.32 -16.22 0.26
CA SER A 79 -22.18 -15.63 1.29
C SER A 79 -21.58 -14.39 1.97
N GLU A 80 -20.25 -14.32 2.06
CA GLU A 80 -19.55 -13.17 2.66
C GLU A 80 -19.50 -11.95 1.71
N PHE A 81 -19.86 -12.14 0.43
CA PHE A 81 -19.86 -11.09 -0.58
C PHE A 81 -21.27 -10.65 -0.93
N LYS A 82 -21.54 -9.35 -0.73
CA LYS A 82 -22.78 -8.69 -1.17
C LYS A 82 -22.94 -8.77 -2.68
N THR A 83 -24.18 -8.67 -3.15
CA THR A 83 -24.45 -8.62 -4.59
C THR A 83 -23.94 -7.31 -5.20
N TYR A 84 -23.70 -7.31 -6.51
CA TYR A 84 -23.24 -6.13 -7.23
C TYR A 84 -24.16 -4.93 -7.02
N ASP A 85 -25.48 -5.13 -7.12
CA ASP A 85 -26.46 -4.05 -6.97
C ASP A 85 -26.42 -3.42 -5.57
N GLN A 86 -26.24 -4.22 -4.53
CA GLN A 86 -26.10 -3.73 -3.16
C GLN A 86 -24.81 -2.91 -2.97
N LEU A 87 -23.69 -3.36 -3.55
CA LEU A 87 -22.42 -2.64 -3.50
C LEU A 87 -22.48 -1.34 -4.30
N LYS A 88 -23.07 -1.37 -5.50
CA LYS A 88 -23.28 -0.21 -6.36
C LYS A 88 -24.16 0.84 -5.70
N ALA A 89 -25.28 0.45 -5.11
CA ALA A 89 -26.15 1.36 -4.37
C ALA A 89 -25.43 2.01 -3.18
N ARG A 90 -24.66 1.23 -2.40
CA ARG A 90 -23.87 1.76 -1.28
C ARG A 90 -22.77 2.71 -1.77
N PHE A 91 -22.11 2.37 -2.87
CA PHE A 91 -21.08 3.21 -3.48
C PHE A 91 -21.64 4.56 -3.94
N TYR A 92 -22.77 4.57 -4.67
CA TYR A 92 -23.42 5.81 -5.09
C TYR A 92 -23.92 6.65 -3.93
N LYS A 93 -24.44 6.03 -2.86
CA LYS A 93 -24.80 6.73 -1.64
C LYS A 93 -23.60 7.40 -0.96
N VAL A 94 -22.46 6.71 -0.88
CA VAL A 94 -21.22 7.27 -0.28
C VAL A 94 -20.65 8.41 -1.13
N LEU A 95 -20.79 8.33 -2.46
CA LEU A 95 -20.35 9.38 -3.38
C LEU A 95 -21.38 10.50 -3.60
N GLY A 96 -22.59 10.40 -3.06
CA GLY A 96 -23.68 11.36 -3.30
C GLY A 96 -24.20 11.40 -4.74
N LEU A 97 -24.00 10.32 -5.50
CA LEU A 97 -24.43 10.14 -6.90
C LEU A 97 -25.86 9.59 -7.01
N ASP A 98 -26.52 9.32 -5.88
CA ASP A 98 -27.87 8.77 -5.79
C ASP A 98 -28.98 9.81 -6.08
N GLY A 99 -28.60 11.01 -6.53
CA GLY A 99 -29.54 12.11 -6.80
C GLY A 99 -30.08 12.77 -5.54
N SER A 100 -29.56 12.41 -4.35
CA SER A 100 -29.95 12.99 -3.06
C SER A 100 -28.97 14.08 -2.59
N THR A 101 -28.50 14.94 -3.50
CA THR A 101 -28.10 16.27 -3.05
C THR A 101 -29.39 16.98 -2.64
N PRO A 102 -29.56 17.45 -1.39
CA PRO A 102 -30.55 18.48 -1.15
C PRO A 102 -30.08 19.65 -2.01
N LYS A 103 -30.80 19.91 -3.10
CA LYS A 103 -30.77 21.21 -3.75
C LYS A 103 -30.93 22.21 -2.60
N PRO A 104 -29.95 23.08 -2.31
CA PRO A 104 -30.27 24.20 -1.45
C PRO A 104 -31.40 24.94 -2.15
N THR A 105 -32.57 24.95 -1.54
CA THR A 105 -33.69 25.81 -1.95
C THR A 105 -33.32 27.24 -1.55
N THR A 106 -32.24 27.74 -2.13
CA THR A 106 -31.90 29.16 -2.16
C THR A 106 -31.89 29.50 -3.65
N THR A 107 -33.03 30.00 -4.10
CA THR A 107 -33.18 30.69 -5.37
C THR A 107 -32.12 31.78 -5.47
N ALA A 108 -31.58 31.98 -6.67
CA ALA A 108 -30.51 32.92 -6.98
C ALA A 108 -30.92 34.41 -6.88
N GLU A 109 -31.92 34.73 -6.05
CA GLU A 109 -32.43 36.10 -5.86
C GLU A 109 -31.88 36.76 -4.58
N ASP A 110 -31.10 36.06 -3.74
CA ASP A 110 -30.64 36.57 -2.43
C ASP A 110 -29.10 36.67 -2.25
N GLU A 111 -28.28 36.42 -3.27
CA GLU A 111 -26.81 36.64 -3.15
C GLU A 111 -26.27 37.52 -4.29
N GLU A 112 -26.47 38.82 -4.11
CA GLU A 112 -25.66 39.87 -4.74
C GLU A 112 -24.17 39.68 -4.37
N ALA A 113 -23.36 39.42 -5.39
CA ALA A 113 -21.97 39.81 -5.56
C ALA A 113 -20.97 39.58 -4.40
N SER A 114 -20.10 38.57 -4.53
CA SER A 114 -18.64 38.79 -4.50
C SER A 114 -17.88 37.56 -5.00
N ALA A 115 -17.19 37.68 -6.14
CA ALA A 115 -16.28 36.67 -6.63
C ALA A 115 -15.07 36.49 -5.68
N PRO A 116 -14.62 35.25 -5.38
CA PRO A 116 -13.42 35.06 -4.57
C PRO A 116 -12.17 35.39 -5.41
N SER A 117 -11.49 36.47 -5.05
CA SER A 117 -10.18 36.83 -5.58
C SER A 117 -9.12 35.84 -5.09
N HIS A 118 -8.57 35.04 -6.00
CA HIS A 118 -7.39 34.22 -5.73
C HIS A 118 -6.17 35.14 -5.59
N LYS A 119 -5.67 35.33 -4.36
CA LYS A 119 -4.31 35.87 -4.14
C LYS A 119 -3.29 34.81 -4.55
N SER A 120 -2.72 34.96 -5.74
CA SER A 120 -1.48 34.29 -6.12
C SER A 120 -0.36 34.72 -5.16
N ARG A 121 0.13 33.78 -4.36
CA ARG A 121 1.34 33.97 -3.57
C ARG A 121 2.52 33.94 -4.52
N ALA A 122 3.18 35.09 -4.64
CA ALA A 122 4.34 35.31 -5.47
C ALA A 122 5.44 34.27 -5.24
N ALA A 123 6.01 33.80 -6.34
CA ALA A 123 7.24 33.02 -6.39
C ALA A 123 8.37 33.79 -5.69
N VAL A 124 9.00 33.16 -4.71
CA VAL A 124 10.30 33.61 -4.19
C VAL A 124 11.36 32.92 -5.04
N ALA A 125 12.06 33.75 -5.82
CA ALA A 125 13.19 33.39 -6.63
C ALA A 125 14.41 32.98 -5.77
N ALA A 126 15.09 31.95 -6.27
CA ALA A 126 16.55 31.75 -6.31
C ALA A 126 17.44 32.44 -5.26
N ALA A 127 18.19 31.63 -4.49
CA ALA A 127 19.65 31.63 -4.46
C ALA A 127 20.20 30.61 -3.44
N ALA A 128 20.96 29.62 -3.90
CA ALA A 128 22.32 29.31 -3.42
C ALA A 128 22.82 27.98 -4.04
N LEU A 129 23.81 28.13 -4.90
CA LEU A 129 24.61 27.13 -5.60
C LEU A 129 25.76 26.61 -4.69
N THR A 130 26.37 25.50 -5.14
CA THR A 130 27.63 24.82 -4.74
C THR A 130 27.40 23.54 -3.93
N THR A 131 27.87 22.35 -4.33
CA THR A 131 29.20 21.96 -4.85
C THR A 131 29.16 20.80 -5.86
N ALA A 132 30.15 20.80 -6.75
CA ALA A 132 30.35 19.92 -7.91
C ALA A 132 31.16 18.63 -7.62
N THR A 133 30.88 17.59 -8.41
CA THR A 133 31.74 16.49 -8.97
C THR A 133 30.76 15.61 -9.78
N ASP A 134 30.90 15.17 -11.02
CA ASP A 134 32.04 14.90 -11.92
C ASP A 134 31.48 14.79 -13.37
N VAL A 135 32.33 14.97 -14.38
CA VAL A 135 32.01 15.28 -15.79
C VAL A 135 31.69 14.03 -16.64
N GLY A 136 30.71 14.14 -17.54
CA GLY A 136 30.53 13.21 -18.66
C GLY A 136 29.58 13.80 -19.71
N GLU A 137 30.17 14.30 -20.79
CA GLU A 137 29.56 14.95 -21.97
C GLU A 137 28.35 14.18 -22.54
N ASP A 138 27.14 14.79 -22.59
CA ASP A 138 26.15 14.56 -23.67
C ASP A 138 24.89 15.48 -23.65
N ASP A 139 25.07 16.81 -23.48
CA ASP A 139 23.92 17.74 -23.48
C ASP A 139 23.41 18.11 -24.89
N GLU A 140 24.12 17.73 -25.96
CA GLU A 140 23.71 18.01 -27.35
C GLU A 140 22.70 16.97 -27.89
N ASP A 141 22.75 15.71 -27.46
CA ASP A 141 21.82 14.68 -27.93
C ASP A 141 20.44 14.76 -27.26
N SER A 142 20.34 15.32 -26.05
CA SER A 142 19.06 15.50 -25.35
C SER A 142 18.15 16.52 -26.04
N MET A 143 18.72 17.62 -26.54
CA MET A 143 17.95 18.66 -27.25
C MET A 143 17.48 18.21 -28.63
N SER A 144 18.22 17.31 -29.30
CA SER A 144 17.85 16.77 -30.61
C SER A 144 16.68 15.77 -30.53
N PHE A 145 16.52 15.08 -29.39
CA PHE A 145 15.42 14.15 -29.13
C PHE A 145 14.06 14.87 -28.99
N PHE A 146 14.02 15.99 -28.27
CA PHE A 146 12.80 16.79 -28.12
C PHE A 146 12.37 17.47 -29.42
N GLN A 147 13.33 17.85 -30.27
CA GLN A 147 13.03 18.52 -31.54
C GLN A 147 12.49 17.58 -32.62
N LYS A 148 12.79 16.27 -32.54
CA LYS A 148 12.19 15.25 -33.41
C LYS A 148 10.75 14.91 -33.02
N LEU A 149 10.42 14.89 -31.72
CA LEU A 149 9.07 14.61 -31.25
C LEU A 149 8.06 15.73 -31.59
N ALA A 150 8.54 16.96 -31.76
CA ALA A 150 7.70 18.11 -32.07
C ALA A 150 7.40 18.29 -33.57
N ASN A 151 8.08 17.53 -34.45
CA ASN A 151 7.92 17.61 -35.91
C ASN A 151 7.29 16.35 -36.52
N GLU A 152 6.65 15.50 -35.70
CA GLU A 152 5.74 14.44 -36.16
C GLU A 152 4.27 14.85 -35.95
#